data_AF-B9W9M1-F1
#
_entry.id   AF-B9W9M1-F1
#
_cell.length_a   1.000
_cell.length_b   1.000
_cell.length_c   1.000
_cell.angle_alpha   90.00
_cell.angle_beta   90.00
_cell.angle_gamma   90.00
#
_symmetry.space_group_name_H-M   'P 1'
#
loop_
_entity.id
_entity.type
_entity.pdbx_description
1 polymer ?
#
loop_
_entity_poly.entity_id
_entity_poly.type
_entity_poly.pdbx_seq_one_letter_code
_entity_poly.pdbx_strand_id
1 'polypeptide(L)'
;MSSGPFYRSYSFNALWALVFKFPLFAYFVGFIEDFVISIIKTGPIPKHIAMIMDGNRTYAKKHRLPLKEGHFAGANALVKVLEVCYKVGIEQVTIYAFSLENFNRSKEEVDTLFALLRDKLKVMSEHEDSYARYNKVRIRIIGNRSFIPEDILKDLENVEETTKDFGSKKTLNVCFPYTARDEITYAVKSIASKRVSGELNNRNKITTKTIEKNFYFGDDVPPLDILIRTSGHTRLSDFLLWQCTTECTIEFPDVLWPDFGFISIMSILFKWSYYRTIQIEEEAIRGKEPRVQEVIPPVLLKELPNPPPATSVI
;
A
#
# COMPACT_ATOMS: atom_id res chain seq x y z
N MET A 1 -3.55 -46.44 -54.01
CA MET A 1 -4.06 -45.09 -53.70
C MET A 1 -4.06 -44.92 -52.20
N SER A 2 -3.04 -44.27 -51.64
CA SER A 2 -2.86 -44.08 -50.20
C SER A 2 -3.53 -42.79 -49.72
N SER A 3 -4.52 -42.90 -48.84
CA SER A 3 -5.05 -41.77 -48.08
C SER A 3 -4.37 -41.75 -46.70
N GLY A 4 -3.33 -40.91 -46.55
CA GLY A 4 -2.65 -40.68 -45.29
C GLY A 4 -3.49 -39.80 -44.32
N PRO A 5 -3.16 -39.79 -43.02
CA PRO A 5 -3.93 -39.06 -42.02
C PRO A 5 -3.77 -37.55 -42.19
N PHE A 6 -4.90 -36.83 -42.12
CA PHE A 6 -4.99 -35.38 -42.10
C PHE A 6 -4.21 -34.80 -40.90
N TYR A 7 -2.99 -34.31 -41.13
CA TYR A 7 -2.33 -33.43 -40.18
C TYR A 7 -2.98 -32.05 -40.24
N ARG A 8 -3.83 -31.75 -39.26
CA ARG A 8 -4.40 -30.41 -39.05
C ARG A 8 -3.26 -29.50 -38.59
N SER A 9 -2.80 -28.58 -39.43
CA SER A 9 -1.75 -27.63 -39.05
C SER A 9 -2.27 -26.73 -37.94
N TYR A 10 -1.81 -26.94 -36.69
CA TYR A 10 -2.05 -25.99 -35.62
C TYR A 10 -1.35 -24.68 -35.95
N SER A 11 -2.06 -23.55 -35.88
CA SER A 11 -1.41 -22.25 -36.04
C SER A 11 -0.38 -22.06 -34.92
N PHE A 12 0.71 -21.35 -35.20
CA PHE A 12 1.78 -21.09 -34.23
C PHE A 12 1.23 -20.51 -32.91
N ASN A 13 0.17 -19.69 -32.99
CA ASN A 13 -0.54 -19.12 -31.85
C ASN A 13 -1.33 -20.16 -31.04
N ALA A 14 -1.91 -21.17 -31.70
CA ALA A 14 -2.60 -22.27 -31.02
C ALA A 14 -1.62 -23.18 -30.29
N LEU A 15 -0.41 -23.39 -30.84
CA LEU A 15 0.65 -24.16 -30.19
C LEU A 15 1.16 -23.45 -28.93
N TRP A 16 1.44 -22.15 -29.01
CA TRP A 16 1.81 -21.34 -27.85
C TRP A 16 0.71 -21.28 -26.79
N ALA A 17 -0.56 -21.11 -27.20
CA ALA A 17 -1.67 -21.15 -26.26
C ALA A 17 -1.79 -22.51 -25.53
N LEU A 18 -1.37 -23.61 -26.16
CA LEU A 18 -1.34 -24.93 -25.55
C LEU A 18 -0.17 -25.08 -24.57
N VAL A 19 1.01 -24.52 -24.90
CA VAL A 19 2.19 -24.48 -24.03
C VAL A 19 1.93 -23.66 -22.77
N PHE A 20 1.35 -22.47 -22.90
CA PHE A 20 1.01 -21.61 -21.75
C PHE A 20 -0.14 -22.16 -20.88
N LYS A 21 -1.02 -22.99 -21.45
CA LYS A 21 -2.07 -23.69 -20.70
C LYS A 21 -1.60 -25.02 -20.10
N PHE A 22 -0.37 -25.45 -20.41
CA PHE A 22 0.13 -26.72 -19.93
C PHE A 22 0.52 -26.61 -18.44
N PRO A 23 0.04 -27.50 -17.55
CA PRO A 23 0.31 -27.41 -16.11
C PRO A 23 1.80 -27.33 -15.74
N LEU A 24 2.70 -27.97 -16.52
CA LEU A 24 4.14 -27.87 -16.28
C LEU A 24 4.69 -26.46 -16.52
N PHE A 25 4.12 -25.68 -17.44
CA PHE A 25 4.57 -24.31 -17.66
C PHE A 25 4.22 -23.41 -16.47
N ALA A 26 2.99 -23.52 -15.96
CA ALA A 26 2.57 -22.80 -14.75
C ALA A 26 3.43 -23.23 -13.54
N TYR A 27 3.72 -24.52 -13.40
CA TYR A 27 4.62 -25.02 -12.37
C TYR A 27 6.05 -24.47 -12.53
N PHE A 28 6.59 -24.44 -13.74
CA PHE A 28 7.91 -23.89 -14.02
C PHE A 28 7.98 -22.38 -13.72
N VAL A 29 6.95 -21.61 -14.10
CA VAL A 29 6.87 -20.18 -13.74
C VAL A 29 6.85 -20.02 -12.22
N GLY A 30 6.01 -20.76 -11.50
CA GLY A 30 5.99 -20.72 -10.04
C GLY A 30 7.32 -21.09 -9.40
N PHE A 31 8.02 -22.10 -9.94
CA PHE A 31 9.37 -22.47 -9.50
C PHE A 31 10.38 -21.32 -9.69
N ILE A 32 10.34 -20.63 -10.83
CA ILE A 32 11.20 -19.46 -11.07
C ILE A 32 10.84 -18.31 -10.12
N GLU A 33 9.55 -18.04 -9.90
CA GLU A 33 9.11 -17.01 -8.96
C GLU A 33 9.62 -17.31 -7.54
N ASP A 34 9.46 -18.54 -7.06
CA ASP A 34 9.92 -18.97 -5.73
C ASP A 34 11.46 -18.92 -5.62
N PHE A 35 12.18 -19.25 -6.69
CA PHE A 35 13.63 -19.13 -6.75
C PHE A 35 14.08 -17.66 -6.63
N VAL A 36 13.47 -16.74 -7.39
CA VAL A 36 13.78 -15.31 -7.32
C VAL A 36 13.41 -14.72 -5.96
N ILE A 37 12.27 -15.11 -5.38
CA ILE A 37 11.89 -14.74 -4.00
C ILE A 37 12.95 -15.21 -3.00
N SER A 38 13.43 -16.44 -3.15
CA SER A 38 14.47 -17.01 -2.27
C SER A 38 15.77 -16.22 -2.35
N ILE A 39 16.14 -15.72 -3.54
CA ILE A 39 17.31 -14.84 -3.71
C ILE A 39 17.10 -13.51 -2.97
N ILE A 40 15.96 -12.83 -3.16
CA ILE A 40 15.70 -11.54 -2.48
C ILE A 40 15.75 -11.69 -0.97
N LYS A 41 15.27 -12.82 -0.43
CA LYS A 41 15.27 -13.10 1.01
C LYS A 41 16.66 -13.26 1.62
N THR A 42 17.72 -13.34 0.81
CA THR A 42 19.11 -13.35 1.31
C THR A 42 19.59 -11.96 1.74
N GLY A 43 18.94 -10.89 1.25
CA GLY A 43 19.22 -9.51 1.65
C GLY A 43 18.21 -8.95 2.65
N PRO A 44 18.31 -7.65 2.98
CA PRO A 44 17.30 -6.95 3.76
C PRO A 44 15.93 -7.02 3.10
N ILE A 45 14.88 -7.21 3.90
CA ILE A 45 13.47 -7.25 3.47
C ILE A 45 12.73 -6.08 4.11
N PRO A 46 11.96 -5.28 3.34
CA PRO A 46 11.13 -4.22 3.92
C PRO A 46 10.02 -4.83 4.77
N LYS A 47 9.76 -4.25 5.94
CA LYS A 47 8.69 -4.67 6.83
C LYS A 47 7.35 -4.05 6.42
N HIS A 48 7.37 -2.83 5.89
CA HIS A 48 6.16 -2.10 5.54
C HIS A 48 6.26 -1.46 4.15
N ILE A 49 5.32 -1.83 3.27
CA ILE A 49 5.15 -1.23 1.95
C ILE A 49 3.78 -0.58 1.84
N ALA A 50 3.72 0.64 1.30
CA ALA A 50 2.49 1.31 0.94
C ALA A 50 2.35 1.48 -0.57
N MET A 51 1.12 1.40 -1.08
CA MET A 51 0.85 1.44 -2.52
C MET A 51 -0.32 2.38 -2.87
N ILE A 52 -0.04 3.34 -3.75
CA ILE A 52 -1.04 4.14 -4.45
C ILE A 52 -1.35 3.44 -5.78
N MET A 53 -2.51 2.78 -5.83
CA MET A 53 -2.95 1.91 -6.93
C MET A 53 -3.57 2.69 -8.10
N ASP A 54 -2.77 3.57 -8.71
CA ASP A 54 -3.22 4.49 -9.77
C ASP A 54 -3.16 3.86 -11.17
N GLY A 55 -4.04 4.32 -12.07
CA GLY A 55 -4.07 3.90 -13.48
C GLY A 55 -5.24 3.02 -13.90
N ASN A 56 -6.16 2.65 -12.99
CA ASN A 56 -7.33 1.80 -13.31
C ASN A 56 -8.22 2.37 -14.44
N ARG A 57 -8.51 3.68 -14.38
CA ARG A 57 -9.33 4.37 -15.40
C ARG A 57 -8.63 4.42 -16.75
N THR A 58 -7.32 4.71 -16.73
CA THR A 58 -6.47 4.76 -17.93
C THR A 58 -6.36 3.38 -18.58
N TYR A 59 -6.23 2.33 -17.78
CA TYR A 59 -6.23 0.95 -18.25
C TYR A 59 -7.54 0.58 -18.96
N ALA A 60 -8.69 0.90 -18.36
CA ALA A 60 -10.00 0.65 -18.97
C ALA A 60 -10.13 1.37 -20.32
N LYS A 61 -9.75 2.65 -20.39
CA LYS A 61 -9.77 3.43 -21.64
C LYS A 61 -8.85 2.83 -22.71
N LYS A 62 -7.62 2.46 -22.34
CA LYS A 62 -6.62 1.86 -23.25
C LYS A 62 -7.13 0.56 -23.86
N HIS A 63 -7.85 -0.26 -23.08
CA HIS A 63 -8.39 -1.54 -23.51
C HIS A 63 -9.84 -1.48 -24.01
N ARG A 64 -10.44 -0.28 -24.11
CA ARG A 64 -11.84 -0.06 -24.52
C ARG A 64 -12.84 -0.85 -23.65
N LEU A 65 -12.57 -0.95 -22.36
CA LEU A 65 -13.40 -1.63 -21.38
C LEU A 65 -14.28 -0.63 -20.62
N PRO A 66 -15.43 -1.07 -20.08
CA PRO A 66 -16.17 -0.30 -19.09
C PRO A 66 -15.31 0.08 -17.88
N LEU A 67 -15.60 1.23 -17.26
CA LEU A 67 -14.84 1.73 -16.10
C LEU A 67 -14.75 0.71 -14.95
N LYS A 68 -15.87 0.04 -14.68
CA LYS A 68 -15.99 -1.01 -13.65
C LYS A 68 -15.00 -2.15 -13.87
N GLU A 69 -14.79 -2.57 -15.12
CA GLU A 69 -13.83 -3.64 -15.46
C GLU A 69 -12.38 -3.23 -15.18
N GLY A 70 -12.04 -1.94 -15.35
CA GLY A 70 -10.73 -1.42 -14.96
C GLY A 70 -10.48 -1.52 -13.46
N HIS A 71 -11.48 -1.20 -12.63
CA HIS A 71 -11.40 -1.35 -11.19
C HIS A 71 -11.35 -2.82 -10.76
N PHE A 72 -12.10 -3.70 -11.43
CA PHE A 72 -12.05 -5.13 -11.19
C PHE A 72 -10.67 -5.73 -11.52
N ALA A 73 -10.08 -5.33 -12.66
CA ALA A 73 -8.71 -5.71 -13.01
C ALA A 73 -7.70 -5.25 -11.96
N GLY A 74 -7.84 -4.02 -11.45
CA GLY A 74 -7.04 -3.51 -10.34
C GLY A 74 -7.20 -4.31 -9.04
N ALA A 75 -8.42 -4.71 -8.68
CA ALA A 75 -8.67 -5.58 -7.52
C ALA A 75 -8.01 -6.97 -7.67
N ASN A 76 -7.90 -7.50 -8.89
CA ASN A 76 -7.20 -8.77 -9.13
C ASN A 76 -5.68 -8.62 -9.09
N ALA A 77 -5.15 -7.50 -9.59
CA ALA A 77 -3.73 -7.17 -9.45
C ALA A 77 -3.32 -7.07 -7.97
N LEU A 78 -4.16 -6.46 -7.13
CA LEU A 78 -3.93 -6.38 -5.68
C LEU A 78 -3.68 -7.74 -5.04
N VAL A 79 -4.54 -8.73 -5.30
CA VAL A 79 -4.40 -10.07 -4.69
C VAL A 79 -3.08 -10.72 -5.09
N LYS A 80 -2.69 -10.62 -6.37
CA LYS A 80 -1.42 -11.15 -6.87
C LYS A 80 -0.22 -10.47 -6.21
N VAL A 81 -0.23 -9.15 -6.12
CA VAL A 81 0.86 -8.39 -5.50
C VAL A 81 0.97 -8.70 -4.01
N LEU A 82 -0.15 -8.81 -3.30
CA LEU A 82 -0.16 -9.20 -1.88
C LEU A 82 0.45 -10.58 -1.67
N GLU A 83 0.12 -11.55 -2.53
CA GLU A 83 0.71 -12.89 -2.48
C GLU A 83 2.23 -12.83 -2.56
N VAL A 84 2.77 -12.07 -3.51
CA VAL A 84 4.22 -11.87 -3.65
C VAL A 84 4.79 -11.20 -2.41
N CYS A 85 4.21 -10.11 -1.93
CA CYS A 85 4.70 -9.37 -0.77
C CYS A 85 4.81 -10.28 0.48
N TYR A 86 3.75 -11.03 0.77
CA TYR A 86 3.74 -11.91 1.94
C TYR A 86 4.58 -13.19 1.78
N LYS A 87 4.80 -13.67 0.54
CA LYS A 87 5.76 -14.76 0.26
C LYS A 87 7.20 -14.32 0.46
N VAL A 88 7.54 -13.09 0.08
CA VAL A 88 8.84 -12.47 0.35
C VAL A 88 9.08 -12.34 1.86
N GLY A 89 8.03 -12.02 2.62
CA GLY A 89 8.10 -11.89 4.08
C GLY A 89 7.84 -10.47 4.59
N ILE A 90 7.28 -9.60 3.75
CA ILE A 90 6.80 -8.28 4.17
C ILE A 90 5.68 -8.48 5.19
N GLU A 91 5.76 -7.77 6.31
CA GLU A 91 4.83 -7.90 7.42
C GLU A 91 3.56 -7.08 7.14
N GLN A 92 3.71 -5.86 6.62
CA GLN A 92 2.64 -4.88 6.55
C GLN A 92 2.53 -4.31 5.14
N VAL A 93 1.32 -4.39 4.58
CA VAL A 93 1.01 -3.77 3.29
C VAL A 93 -0.12 -2.76 3.48
N THR A 94 0.13 -1.52 3.09
CA THR A 94 -0.86 -0.45 3.15
C THR A 94 -1.29 -0.05 1.74
N ILE A 95 -2.59 0.03 1.47
CA ILE A 95 -3.09 0.38 0.13
C ILE A 95 -3.98 1.62 0.17
N TYR A 96 -3.81 2.49 -0.82
CA TYR A 96 -4.70 3.62 -0.99
C TYR A 96 -5.93 3.22 -1.81
N ALA A 97 -7.01 2.84 -1.13
CA ALA A 97 -8.22 2.33 -1.79
C ALA A 97 -9.18 3.46 -2.22
N PHE A 98 -9.40 4.47 -1.36
CA PHE A 98 -10.24 5.61 -1.69
C PHE A 98 -9.84 6.88 -0.93
N SER A 99 -9.66 7.98 -1.66
CA SER A 99 -9.33 9.29 -1.10
C SER A 99 -10.57 10.10 -0.73
N LEU A 100 -10.51 10.94 0.31
CA LEU A 100 -11.57 11.94 0.54
C LEU A 100 -11.73 12.89 -0.67
N GLU A 101 -10.67 13.16 -1.43
CA GLU A 101 -10.76 13.96 -2.67
C GLU A 101 -11.60 13.27 -3.75
N ASN A 102 -11.79 11.95 -3.67
CA ASN A 102 -12.58 11.20 -4.65
C ASN A 102 -14.09 11.34 -4.46
N PHE A 103 -14.56 11.96 -3.37
CA PHE A 103 -15.96 12.36 -3.24
C PHE A 103 -16.39 13.43 -4.27
N ASN A 104 -15.44 14.08 -4.95
CA ASN A 104 -15.72 14.97 -6.08
C ASN A 104 -16.18 14.25 -7.36
N ARG A 105 -16.23 12.91 -7.37
CA ARG A 105 -16.73 12.09 -8.49
C ARG A 105 -18.25 11.97 -8.43
N SER A 106 -18.87 11.39 -9.46
CA SER A 106 -20.31 11.15 -9.43
C SER A 106 -20.68 10.18 -8.32
N LYS A 107 -21.86 10.37 -7.71
CA LYS A 107 -22.37 9.49 -6.65
C LYS A 107 -22.39 8.02 -7.09
N GLU A 108 -22.82 7.75 -8.32
CA GLU A 108 -22.80 6.40 -8.90
C GLU A 108 -21.40 5.77 -8.95
N GLU A 109 -20.36 6.55 -9.30
CA GLU A 109 -18.98 6.05 -9.30
C GLU A 109 -18.50 5.79 -7.87
N VAL A 110 -18.81 6.67 -6.92
CA VAL A 110 -18.48 6.49 -5.50
C VAL A 110 -19.13 5.24 -4.93
N ASP A 111 -20.45 5.07 -5.11
CA ASP A 111 -21.22 3.93 -4.63
C ASP A 111 -20.67 2.62 -5.24
N THR A 112 -20.30 2.64 -6.53
CA THR A 112 -19.68 1.50 -7.22
C THR A 112 -18.32 1.13 -6.61
N LEU A 113 -17.48 2.11 -6.30
CA LEU A 113 -16.16 1.88 -5.70
C LEU A 113 -16.27 1.31 -4.29
N PHE A 114 -17.22 1.82 -3.51
CA PHE A 114 -17.49 1.37 -2.15
C PHE A 114 -17.98 -0.09 -2.15
N ALA A 115 -18.95 -0.41 -3.00
CA ALA A 115 -19.44 -1.77 -3.18
C ALA A 115 -18.32 -2.72 -3.65
N LEU A 116 -17.52 -2.31 -4.63
CA LEU A 116 -16.42 -3.14 -5.15
C LEU A 116 -15.36 -3.45 -4.10
N LEU A 117 -14.99 -2.45 -3.27
CA LEU A 117 -14.04 -2.66 -2.18
C LEU A 117 -14.62 -3.63 -1.13
N ARG A 118 -15.84 -3.36 -0.66
CA ARG A 118 -16.57 -4.21 0.30
C ARG A 118 -16.63 -5.66 -0.19
N ASP A 119 -17.14 -5.87 -1.40
CA ASP A 119 -17.33 -7.21 -1.96
C ASP A 119 -15.99 -7.93 -2.09
N LYS A 120 -14.92 -7.23 -2.49
CA LYS A 120 -13.59 -7.83 -2.59
C LYS A 120 -13.02 -8.22 -1.23
N LEU A 121 -13.16 -7.36 -0.22
CA LEU A 121 -12.68 -7.66 1.12
C LEU A 121 -13.44 -8.82 1.76
N LYS A 122 -14.77 -8.89 1.59
CA LYS A 122 -15.58 -10.03 2.03
C LYS A 122 -15.12 -11.34 1.40
N VAL A 123 -14.92 -11.36 0.08
CA VAL A 123 -14.38 -12.54 -0.62
C VAL A 123 -12.99 -12.92 -0.10
N MET A 124 -12.15 -11.94 0.24
CA MET A 124 -10.81 -12.18 0.78
C MET A 124 -10.80 -12.70 2.22
N SER A 125 -11.87 -12.51 3.01
CA SER A 125 -11.89 -12.85 4.44
C SER A 125 -12.89 -13.93 4.86
N GLU A 126 -14.10 -13.97 4.29
CA GLU A 126 -15.24 -14.69 4.88
C GLU A 126 -15.25 -16.19 4.57
N HIS A 127 -14.74 -16.62 3.41
CA HIS A 127 -14.73 -18.04 3.02
C HIS A 127 -13.69 -18.87 3.81
N GLU A 128 -13.91 -20.19 3.93
CA GLU A 128 -12.93 -21.11 4.55
C GLU A 128 -11.63 -21.18 3.74
N ASP A 129 -11.72 -21.13 2.42
CA ASP A 129 -10.56 -21.05 1.53
C ASP A 129 -10.18 -19.59 1.20
N SER A 130 -10.61 -18.63 2.03
CA SER A 130 -10.32 -17.22 1.78
C SER A 130 -8.83 -16.93 1.88
N TYR A 131 -8.38 -15.99 1.07
CA TYR A 131 -6.98 -15.59 1.01
C TYR A 131 -6.44 -15.18 2.39
N ALA A 132 -7.20 -14.41 3.16
CA ALA A 132 -6.80 -13.93 4.47
C ALA A 132 -6.68 -15.08 5.49
N ARG A 133 -7.59 -16.06 5.45
CA ARG A 133 -7.56 -17.22 6.35
C ARG A 133 -6.39 -18.15 6.03
N TYR A 134 -6.17 -18.44 4.75
CA TYR A 134 -5.08 -19.30 4.28
C TYR A 134 -3.71 -18.67 4.57
N ASN A 135 -3.55 -17.38 4.23
CA ASN A 135 -2.28 -16.67 4.39
C ASN A 135 -2.06 -16.02 5.75
N LYS A 136 -3.03 -16.15 6.67
CA LYS A 136 -2.96 -15.61 8.04
C LYS A 136 -2.78 -14.09 8.06
N VAL A 137 -3.58 -13.39 7.24
CA VAL A 137 -3.52 -11.93 7.05
C VAL A 137 -4.64 -11.26 7.83
N ARG A 138 -4.28 -10.33 8.71
CA ARG A 138 -5.23 -9.40 9.35
C ARG A 138 -5.58 -8.27 8.40
N ILE A 139 -6.85 -7.88 8.31
CA ILE A 139 -7.29 -6.74 7.50
C ILE A 139 -7.72 -5.61 8.44
N ARG A 140 -7.33 -4.38 8.12
CA ARG A 140 -7.66 -3.18 8.89
C ARG A 140 -8.12 -2.07 7.96
N ILE A 141 -9.15 -1.33 8.35
CA ILE A 141 -9.63 -0.15 7.63
C ILE A 141 -9.10 1.10 8.32
N ILE A 142 -8.32 1.88 7.57
CA ILE A 142 -7.64 3.07 8.04
C ILE A 142 -8.28 4.29 7.37
N GLY A 143 -8.91 5.16 8.14
CA GLY A 143 -9.53 6.37 7.58
C GLY A 143 -10.75 6.83 8.34
N ASN A 144 -11.45 7.78 7.73
CA ASN A 144 -12.56 8.46 8.35
C ASN A 144 -13.88 7.70 8.11
N ARG A 145 -14.25 6.89 9.11
CA ARG A 145 -15.45 6.05 9.08
C ARG A 145 -16.76 6.83 8.95
N SER A 146 -16.81 8.12 9.32
CA SER A 146 -18.05 8.90 9.24
C SER A 146 -18.53 9.16 7.81
N PHE A 147 -17.68 8.91 6.82
CA PHE A 147 -18.01 9.03 5.40
C PHE A 147 -18.46 7.71 4.77
N ILE A 148 -18.48 6.61 5.52
CA ILE A 148 -18.86 5.29 5.04
C ILE A 148 -20.35 5.07 5.34
N PRO A 149 -21.17 4.69 4.35
CA PRO A 149 -22.55 4.26 4.58
C PRO A 149 -22.62 3.12 5.61
N GLU A 150 -23.62 3.17 6.48
CA GLU A 150 -23.76 2.26 7.63
C GLU A 150 -23.75 0.77 7.24
N ASP A 151 -24.40 0.41 6.13
CA ASP A 151 -24.44 -0.95 5.61
C ASP A 151 -23.05 -1.46 5.21
N ILE A 152 -22.25 -0.59 4.59
CA ILE A 152 -20.88 -0.90 4.17
C ILE A 152 -19.95 -0.91 5.39
N LEU A 153 -20.11 0.04 6.31
CA LEU A 153 -19.31 0.12 7.52
C LEU A 153 -19.44 -1.17 8.34
N LYS A 154 -20.67 -1.66 8.53
CA LYS A 154 -20.94 -2.91 9.25
C LYS A 154 -20.26 -4.11 8.60
N ASP A 155 -20.30 -4.21 7.27
CA ASP A 155 -19.61 -5.27 6.53
C ASP A 155 -18.09 -5.19 6.71
N LEU A 156 -17.52 -3.98 6.67
CA LEU A 156 -16.08 -3.76 6.88
C LEU A 156 -15.64 -4.10 8.32
N GLU A 157 -16.46 -3.76 9.32
CA GLU A 157 -16.20 -4.13 10.72
C GLU A 157 -16.26 -5.65 10.93
N ASN A 158 -17.17 -6.34 10.24
CA ASN A 158 -17.19 -7.80 10.24
C ASN A 158 -15.91 -8.40 9.65
N VAL A 159 -15.37 -7.82 8.57
CA VAL A 159 -14.08 -8.23 7.98
C VAL A 159 -12.94 -8.03 8.96
N GLU A 160 -12.86 -6.88 9.63
CA GLU A 160 -11.82 -6.60 10.62
C GLU A 160 -11.88 -7.58 11.80
N GLU A 161 -13.07 -7.80 12.38
CA GLU A 161 -13.23 -8.71 13.52
C GLU A 161 -12.95 -10.16 13.12
N THR A 162 -13.40 -10.60 11.94
CA THR A 162 -13.13 -11.95 11.42
C THR A 162 -11.63 -12.20 11.25
N THR A 163 -10.86 -11.19 10.85
CA THR A 163 -9.43 -11.34 10.52
C THR A 163 -8.48 -10.93 11.64
N LYS A 164 -9.00 -10.40 12.75
CA LYS A 164 -8.24 -9.85 13.89
C LYS A 164 -7.22 -10.82 14.47
N ASP A 165 -7.60 -12.10 14.59
CA ASP A 165 -6.78 -13.14 15.22
C ASP A 165 -6.01 -14.00 14.19
N PHE A 166 -6.07 -13.67 12.89
CA PHE A 166 -5.48 -14.52 11.86
C PHE A 166 -3.96 -14.57 11.89
N GLY A 167 -3.25 -13.66 12.56
CA GLY A 167 -1.82 -13.81 12.78
C GLY A 167 -1.13 -12.53 13.26
N SER A 168 -0.10 -12.66 14.08
CA SER A 168 0.56 -11.56 14.79
C SER A 168 1.47 -10.67 13.94
N LYS A 169 1.71 -10.99 12.65
CA LYS A 169 2.71 -10.29 11.82
C LYS A 169 2.21 -9.79 10.46
N LYS A 170 1.29 -10.48 9.78
CA LYS A 170 0.84 -10.09 8.42
C LYS A 170 -0.41 -9.23 8.49
N THR A 171 -0.36 -8.02 7.99
CA THR A 171 -1.51 -7.10 8.03
C THR A 171 -1.64 -6.30 6.73
N LEU A 172 -2.86 -6.28 6.21
CA LEU A 172 -3.30 -5.41 5.13
C LEU A 172 -4.05 -4.21 5.71
N ASN A 173 -3.45 -3.03 5.61
CA ASN A 173 -4.08 -1.77 5.97
C ASN A 173 -4.73 -1.14 4.72
N VAL A 174 -6.05 -0.97 4.76
CA VAL A 174 -6.83 -0.44 3.64
C VAL A 174 -7.23 0.99 3.96
N CYS A 175 -6.61 1.96 3.28
CA CYS A 175 -6.91 3.38 3.48
C CYS A 175 -8.21 3.77 2.77
N PHE A 176 -9.29 3.93 3.54
CA PHE A 176 -10.66 4.08 3.04
C PHE A 176 -11.65 4.67 4.07
N PRO A 177 -12.35 5.78 3.74
CA PRO A 177 -11.87 6.94 2.99
C PRO A 177 -10.74 7.65 3.76
N TYR A 178 -9.67 8.06 3.07
CA TYR A 178 -8.46 8.54 3.74
C TYR A 178 -7.81 9.74 3.03
N THR A 179 -7.29 10.71 3.80
CA THR A 179 -6.20 11.61 3.39
C THR A 179 -5.29 11.87 4.59
N ALA A 180 -4.00 12.14 4.36
CA ALA A 180 -3.03 12.36 5.42
C ALA A 180 -3.34 13.62 6.23
N ARG A 181 -3.81 14.70 5.57
CA ARG A 181 -4.25 15.91 6.27
C ARG A 181 -5.46 15.69 7.17
N ASP A 182 -6.41 14.85 6.76
CA ASP A 182 -7.56 14.49 7.61
C ASP A 182 -7.11 13.66 8.82
N GLU A 183 -6.22 12.67 8.61
CA GLU A 183 -5.63 11.89 9.69
C GLU A 183 -4.89 12.75 10.73
N ILE A 184 -4.07 13.71 10.27
CA ILE A 184 -3.38 14.64 11.18
C ILE A 184 -4.39 15.50 11.94
N THR A 185 -5.42 15.98 11.26
CA THR A 185 -6.49 16.78 11.88
C THR A 185 -7.24 15.95 12.93
N TYR A 186 -7.54 14.69 12.64
CA TYR A 186 -8.18 13.76 13.55
C TYR A 186 -7.32 13.51 14.79
N ALA A 187 -6.02 13.24 14.63
CA ALA A 187 -5.11 13.02 15.75
C ALA A 187 -5.02 14.25 16.67
N VAL A 188 -4.93 15.45 16.09
CA VAL A 188 -4.91 16.71 16.85
C VAL A 188 -6.23 16.91 17.61
N LYS A 189 -7.37 16.67 16.97
CA LYS A 189 -8.69 16.74 17.63
C LYS A 189 -8.80 15.74 18.77
N SER A 190 -8.37 14.49 18.57
CA SER A 190 -8.36 13.44 19.59
C SER A 190 -7.52 13.83 20.81
N ILE A 191 -6.32 14.38 20.58
CA ILE A 191 -5.44 14.87 21.65
C ILE A 191 -6.07 16.06 22.39
N ALA A 192 -6.69 16.99 21.67
CA ALA A 192 -7.39 18.13 22.28
C ALA A 192 -8.56 17.65 23.16
N SER A 193 -9.36 16.69 22.69
CA SER A 193 -10.44 16.08 23.47
C SER A 193 -9.92 15.40 24.74
N LYS A 194 -8.81 14.65 24.66
CA LYS A 194 -8.15 14.05 25.83
C LYS A 194 -7.62 15.08 26.83
N ARG A 195 -7.25 16.27 26.37
CA ARG A 195 -6.85 17.38 27.24
C ARG A 195 -8.06 17.95 28.00
N VAL A 196 -9.20 18.09 27.31
CA VAL A 196 -10.45 18.60 27.89
C VAL A 196 -11.04 17.59 28.89
N SER A 197 -10.95 16.29 28.62
CA SER A 197 -11.43 15.24 29.53
C SER A 197 -10.55 15.01 30.76
N GLY A 198 -9.33 15.58 30.80
CA GLY A 198 -8.37 15.39 31.89
C GLY A 198 -7.52 14.12 31.79
N GLU A 199 -7.65 13.34 30.71
CA GLU A 199 -6.78 12.19 30.43
C GLU A 199 -5.33 12.63 30.13
N LEU A 200 -5.17 13.78 29.46
CA LEU A 200 -3.87 14.38 29.17
C LEU A 200 -3.72 15.68 29.96
N ASN A 201 -2.91 15.67 31.02
CA ASN A 201 -2.82 16.78 31.99
C ASN A 201 -1.69 17.80 31.73
N ASN A 202 -0.75 17.52 30.82
CA ASN A 202 0.36 18.42 30.54
C ASN A 202 0.61 18.52 29.02
N ARG A 203 0.63 19.75 28.48
CA ARG A 203 0.90 20.01 27.06
C ARG A 203 2.31 19.58 26.63
N ASN A 204 3.28 19.62 27.54
CA ASN A 204 4.66 19.22 27.28
C ASN A 204 4.81 17.70 27.08
N LYS A 205 3.75 16.91 27.34
CA LYS A 205 3.69 15.48 27.01
C LYS A 205 3.22 15.20 25.59
N ILE A 206 2.82 16.23 24.83
CA ILE A 206 2.49 16.09 23.41
C ILE A 206 3.81 16.03 22.64
N THR A 207 4.10 14.87 22.08
CA THR A 207 5.29 14.59 21.28
C THR A 207 4.87 14.04 19.92
N THR A 208 5.81 13.90 18.98
CA THR A 208 5.60 13.19 17.71
C THR A 208 4.96 11.82 17.94
N LYS A 209 5.48 11.05 18.90
CA LYS A 209 4.92 9.74 19.29
C LYS A 209 3.49 9.86 19.78
N THR A 210 3.18 10.88 20.59
CA THR A 210 1.81 11.14 21.06
C THR A 210 0.85 11.41 19.90
N ILE A 211 1.30 12.12 18.86
CA ILE A 211 0.51 12.37 17.64
C ILE A 211 0.29 11.06 16.88
N GLU A 212 1.36 10.29 16.66
CA GLU A 212 1.32 9.00 15.95
C GLU A 212 0.35 8.00 16.59
N LYS A 213 0.34 7.92 17.93
CA LYS A 213 -0.60 7.09 18.69
C LYS A 213 -2.08 7.39 18.41
N ASN A 214 -2.39 8.60 17.95
CA ASN A 214 -3.75 9.09 17.72
C ASN A 214 -4.10 9.15 16.23
N PHE A 215 -3.20 8.72 15.33
CA PHE A 215 -3.55 8.46 13.93
C PHE A 215 -4.49 7.28 13.80
N TYR A 216 -5.07 7.10 12.60
CA TYR A 216 -5.94 5.96 12.32
C TYR A 216 -5.20 4.61 12.39
N PHE A 217 -3.89 4.62 12.11
CA PHE A 217 -3.03 3.43 12.16
C PHE A 217 -2.81 2.86 13.57
N GLY A 218 -2.84 3.66 14.63
CA GLY A 218 -2.45 3.21 15.98
C GLY A 218 -0.95 2.88 16.12
N ASP A 219 -0.60 2.11 17.16
CA ASP A 219 0.80 1.87 17.59
C ASP A 219 1.47 0.62 16.98
N ASP A 220 0.70 -0.25 16.31
CA ASP A 220 1.12 -1.61 15.91
C ASP A 220 1.67 -1.70 14.47
N VAL A 221 2.08 -0.56 13.89
CA VAL A 221 2.50 -0.46 12.49
C VAL A 221 3.99 -0.09 12.43
N PRO A 222 4.84 -0.90 11.80
CA PRO A 222 6.25 -0.57 11.62
C PRO A 222 6.41 0.67 10.72
N PRO A 223 7.55 1.39 10.84
CA PRO A 223 7.87 2.50 9.95
C PRO A 223 7.76 2.09 8.48
N LEU A 224 7.31 3.02 7.64
CA LEU A 224 7.14 2.79 6.21
C LEU A 224 8.52 2.71 5.53
N ASP A 225 8.82 1.58 4.89
CA ASP A 225 10.09 1.38 4.19
C ASP A 225 10.01 1.81 2.72
N ILE A 226 8.88 1.52 2.05
CA ILE A 226 8.67 1.80 0.63
C ILE A 226 7.27 2.35 0.39
N LEU A 227 7.18 3.49 -0.29
CA LEU A 227 5.95 3.98 -0.90
C LEU A 227 6.02 3.83 -2.41
N ILE A 228 5.06 3.11 -2.99
CA ILE A 228 4.97 2.88 -4.43
C ILE A 228 3.75 3.62 -4.97
N ARG A 229 3.93 4.33 -6.09
CA ARG A 229 2.81 4.86 -6.87
C ARG A 229 2.94 4.48 -8.34
N THR A 230 1.96 3.73 -8.83
CA THR A 230 1.89 3.33 -10.23
C THR A 230 1.45 4.49 -11.13
N SER A 231 1.43 4.25 -12.44
CA SER A 231 1.06 5.17 -13.54
C SER A 231 2.05 6.30 -13.87
N GLY A 232 3.27 6.26 -13.34
CA GLY A 232 4.33 7.24 -13.66
C GLY A 232 4.10 8.64 -13.08
N HIS A 233 3.05 8.86 -12.28
CA HIS A 233 2.78 10.14 -11.64
C HIS A 233 3.67 10.38 -10.42
N THR A 234 4.45 11.46 -10.43
CA THR A 234 5.42 11.81 -9.37
C THR A 234 4.82 12.72 -8.28
N ARG A 235 3.73 12.28 -7.64
CA ARG A 235 3.08 13.00 -6.52
C ARG A 235 2.53 12.04 -5.48
N LEU A 236 2.34 12.47 -4.23
CA LEU A 236 1.81 11.59 -3.17
C LEU A 236 0.27 11.63 -3.05
N SER A 237 -0.39 12.66 -3.60
CA SER A 237 -1.86 12.80 -3.53
C SER A 237 -2.43 12.68 -2.11
N ASP A 238 -1.82 13.40 -1.15
CA ASP A 238 -2.26 13.43 0.25
C ASP A 238 -2.34 12.04 0.92
N PHE A 239 -1.38 11.17 0.59
CA PHE A 239 -1.27 9.81 1.13
C PHE A 239 -0.02 9.66 2.01
N LEU A 240 -0.20 9.21 3.25
CA LEU A 240 0.86 8.87 4.21
C LEU A 240 1.96 9.93 4.38
N LEU A 241 1.60 11.22 4.33
CA LEU A 241 2.57 12.32 4.33
C LEU A 241 3.44 12.35 5.59
N TRP A 242 2.90 11.95 6.75
CA TRP A 242 3.66 11.89 8.00
C TRP A 242 4.55 10.64 8.07
N GLN A 243 4.03 9.50 7.61
CA GLN A 243 4.69 8.20 7.68
C GLN A 243 5.85 8.08 6.66
N CYS A 244 5.81 8.85 5.56
CA CYS A 244 6.89 8.95 4.59
C CYS A 244 8.06 9.80 5.13
N THR A 245 8.81 9.21 6.05
CA THR A 245 10.01 9.84 6.66
C THR A 245 11.26 9.65 5.79
N THR A 246 12.42 10.14 6.24
CA THR A 246 13.69 10.08 5.50
C THR A 246 14.16 8.67 5.15
N GLU A 247 13.74 7.67 5.92
CA GLU A 247 14.11 6.26 5.69
C GLU A 247 13.18 5.58 4.65
N CYS A 248 12.05 6.22 4.30
CA CYS A 248 11.12 5.70 3.33
C CYS A 248 11.64 5.96 1.90
N THR A 249 11.77 4.90 1.10
CA THR A 249 12.04 5.01 -0.33
C THR A 249 10.74 5.23 -1.10
N ILE A 250 10.72 6.16 -2.05
CA ILE A 250 9.53 6.46 -2.86
C ILE A 250 9.80 6.04 -4.30
N GLU A 251 8.94 5.19 -4.85
CA GLU A 251 9.06 4.64 -6.20
C GLU A 251 7.85 5.04 -7.06
N PHE A 252 8.15 5.52 -8.27
CA PHE A 252 7.15 5.95 -9.26
C PHE A 252 7.26 5.12 -10.55
N PRO A 253 6.96 3.81 -10.52
CA PRO A 253 7.05 2.98 -11.72
C PRO A 253 6.05 3.45 -12.79
N ASP A 254 6.53 3.56 -14.03
CA ASP A 254 5.72 3.88 -15.20
C ASP A 254 4.99 2.65 -15.74
N VAL A 255 4.07 2.13 -14.93
CA VAL A 255 3.21 0.99 -15.25
C VAL A 255 1.84 1.23 -14.63
N LEU A 256 0.76 0.91 -15.35
CA LEU A 256 -0.60 1.06 -14.83
C LEU A 256 -0.85 0.00 -13.75
N TRP A 257 -1.64 0.32 -12.71
CA TRP A 257 -1.89 -0.62 -11.61
C TRP A 257 -2.38 -2.00 -12.05
N PRO A 258 -3.34 -2.16 -12.98
CA PRO A 258 -3.76 -3.50 -13.42
C PRO A 258 -2.66 -4.32 -14.11
N ASP A 259 -1.63 -3.66 -14.65
CA ASP A 259 -0.46 -4.29 -15.28
C ASP A 259 0.71 -4.47 -14.29
N PHE A 260 0.60 -3.95 -13.06
CA PHE A 260 1.62 -4.09 -12.03
C PHE A 260 1.55 -5.51 -11.42
N GLY A 261 2.65 -6.26 -11.51
CA GLY A 261 2.70 -7.66 -11.08
C GLY A 261 4.06 -8.07 -10.53
N PHE A 262 4.35 -9.38 -10.58
CA PHE A 262 5.55 -10.00 -9.98
C PHE A 262 6.84 -9.27 -10.38
N ILE A 263 7.11 -9.10 -11.67
CA ILE A 263 8.34 -8.46 -12.14
C ILE A 263 8.48 -7.02 -11.64
N SER A 264 7.38 -6.27 -11.62
CA SER A 264 7.37 -4.86 -11.17
C SER A 264 7.71 -4.75 -9.68
N ILE A 265 7.04 -5.54 -8.82
CA ILE A 265 7.31 -5.51 -7.38
C ILE A 265 8.71 -6.06 -7.07
N MET A 266 9.13 -7.16 -7.71
CA MET A 266 10.44 -7.76 -7.46
C MET A 266 11.59 -6.83 -7.89
N SER A 267 11.42 -6.07 -8.97
CA SER A 267 12.42 -5.07 -9.39
C SER A 267 12.58 -3.96 -8.34
N ILE A 268 11.47 -3.50 -7.76
CA ILE A 268 11.48 -2.50 -6.68
C ILE A 268 12.13 -3.07 -5.41
N LEU A 269 11.75 -4.29 -5.02
CA LEU A 269 12.30 -4.94 -3.83
C LEU A 269 13.80 -5.20 -3.97
N PHE A 270 14.24 -5.65 -5.14
CA PHE A 270 15.66 -5.85 -5.43
C PHE A 270 16.44 -4.55 -5.33
N LYS A 271 15.95 -3.48 -5.97
CA LYS A 271 16.54 -2.13 -5.89
C LYS A 271 16.65 -1.66 -4.45
N TRP A 272 15.57 -1.74 -3.67
CA TRP A 272 15.56 -1.33 -2.26
C TRP A 272 16.54 -2.16 -1.43
N SER A 273 16.52 -3.49 -1.58
CA SER A 273 17.39 -4.41 -0.82
C SER A 273 18.87 -4.13 -1.10
N TYR A 274 19.22 -3.87 -2.36
CA TYR A 274 20.56 -3.47 -2.76
C TYR A 274 21.01 -2.16 -2.08
N TYR A 275 20.20 -1.08 -2.17
CA TYR A 275 20.56 0.19 -1.55
C TYR A 275 20.62 0.11 -0.02
N ARG A 276 19.72 -0.64 0.62
CA ARG A 276 19.78 -0.84 2.08
C ARG A 276 21.02 -1.62 2.51
N THR A 277 21.47 -2.58 1.71
CA THR A 277 22.71 -3.30 1.99
C THR A 277 23.90 -2.34 2.03
N ILE A 278 24.02 -1.46 1.02
CA ILE A 278 25.06 -0.44 0.98
C ILE A 278 24.97 0.51 2.19
N GLN A 279 23.77 0.96 2.54
CA GLN A 279 23.58 1.85 3.71
C GLN A 279 24.02 1.18 5.02
N ILE A 280 23.67 -0.09 5.23
CA ILE A 280 24.08 -0.86 6.41
C ILE A 280 25.61 -0.99 6.46
N GLU A 281 26.26 -1.26 5.33
CA GLU A 281 27.73 -1.32 5.24
C GLU A 281 28.37 0.04 5.56
N GLU A 282 27.85 1.13 5.00
CA GLU A 282 28.33 2.49 5.29
C GLU A 282 28.17 2.86 6.76
N GLU A 283 27.04 2.50 7.38
CA GLU A 283 26.78 2.72 8.81
C GLU A 283 27.76 1.93 9.68
N ALA A 284 28.04 0.67 9.32
CA ALA A 284 29.03 -0.18 9.99
C ALA A 284 30.45 0.38 9.88
N ILE A 285 30.87 0.84 8.68
CA ILE A 285 32.19 1.44 8.44
C ILE A 285 32.36 2.76 9.22
N ARG A 286 31.30 3.57 9.31
CA ARG A 286 31.32 4.86 10.01
C ARG A 286 31.33 4.74 11.54
N GLY A 287 31.18 3.53 12.09
CA GLY A 287 31.19 3.29 13.54
C GLY A 287 30.07 4.03 14.29
N LYS A 288 28.97 4.37 13.61
CA LYS A 288 27.89 5.16 14.21
C LYS A 288 26.87 4.24 14.88
N GLU A 289 26.70 4.40 16.19
CA GLU A 289 25.44 4.10 16.88
C GLU A 289 24.26 4.76 16.13
N PRO A 290 23.04 4.17 16.20
CA PRO A 290 21.87 4.69 15.50
C PRO A 290 21.73 6.19 15.76
N ARG A 291 21.56 6.98 14.68
CA ARG A 291 21.36 8.43 14.78
C ARG A 291 20.22 8.72 15.75
N VAL A 292 20.57 9.14 16.97
CA VAL A 292 19.67 9.96 17.77
C VAL A 292 19.44 11.20 16.92
N GLN A 293 18.20 11.33 16.44
CA GLN A 293 17.69 12.54 15.84
C GLN A 293 18.20 13.71 16.68
N GLU A 294 19.06 14.58 16.12
CA GLU A 294 19.40 15.81 16.80
C GLU A 294 18.06 16.47 17.12
N VAL A 295 17.72 16.49 18.41
CA VAL A 295 16.58 17.25 18.89
C VAL A 295 16.98 18.68 18.61
N ILE A 296 16.54 19.20 17.46
CA ILE A 296 16.63 20.61 17.16
C ILE A 296 15.90 21.26 18.33
N PRO A 297 16.59 21.99 19.22
CA PRO A 297 15.91 22.67 20.31
C PRO A 297 14.85 23.57 19.70
N PRO A 298 13.68 23.71 20.33
CA PRO A 298 12.61 24.53 19.78
C PRO A 298 13.18 25.90 19.45
N VAL A 299 13.12 26.29 18.17
CA VAL A 299 13.59 27.60 17.71
C VAL A 299 12.84 28.64 18.54
N LEU A 300 13.58 29.34 19.41
CA LEU A 300 13.02 30.46 20.14
C LEU A 300 12.71 31.53 19.11
N LEU A 301 11.43 31.89 18.96
CA LEU A 301 10.96 32.96 18.06
C LEU A 301 11.72 34.29 18.21
N LYS A 302 12.42 34.47 19.34
CA LYS A 302 13.27 35.63 19.65
C LYS A 302 14.68 35.56 19.03
N GLU A 303 15.11 34.41 18.55
CA GLU A 303 16.44 34.17 17.95
C GLU A 303 16.40 34.18 16.42
N LEU A 304 15.21 34.30 15.83
CA LEU A 304 15.08 34.47 14.38
C LEU A 304 15.62 35.85 13.98
N PRO A 305 16.40 35.96 12.89
CA PRO A 305 16.77 37.26 12.34
C PRO A 305 15.50 38.04 11.99
N ASN A 306 15.53 39.36 12.20
CA ASN A 306 14.42 40.23 11.83
C ASN A 306 14.07 40.02 10.35
N PRO A 307 12.78 40.01 9.99
CA PRO A 307 12.38 39.86 8.60
C PRO A 307 13.05 40.96 7.77
N PRO A 308 13.50 40.63 6.53
CA PRO A 308 14.10 41.63 5.66
C PRO A 308 13.13 42.80 5.51
N PRO A 309 13.63 44.05 5.48
CA PRO A 309 12.78 45.22 5.33
C PRO A 309 11.95 45.05 4.06
N ALA A 310 10.63 45.20 4.19
CA ALA A 310 9.70 45.12 3.07
C ALA A 310 10.13 46.16 2.04
N THR A 311 10.79 45.71 0.98
CA THR A 311 11.05 46.54 -0.19
C THR A 311 9.72 46.62 -0.93
N SER A 312 8.98 47.70 -0.71
CA SER A 312 7.90 48.08 -1.61
C SER A 312 8.53 48.36 -2.97
N VAL A 313 8.37 47.42 -3.90
CA VAL A 313 8.60 47.70 -5.32
C VAL A 313 7.48 48.65 -5.72
N ILE A 314 7.85 49.92 -5.93
CA ILE A 314 7.03 50.91 -6.64
C ILE A 314 7.09 50.55 -8.12
#